data_AF-A0A950FPZ2-F1
#
_entry.id   AF-A0A950FPZ2-F1
#
_cell.length_a   1.000
_cell.length_b   1.000
_cell.length_c   1.000
_cell.angle_alpha   90.00
_cell.angle_beta   90.00
_cell.angle_gamma   90.00
#
_symmetry.space_group_name_H-M   'P 1'
#
loop_
_entity.id
_entity.type
_entity.pdbx_description
1 polymer ?
#
loop_
_entity_poly.entity_id
_entity_poly.type
_entity_poly.pdbx_seq_one_letter_code
_entity_poly.pdbx_strand_id
1 'polypeptide(L)'
;MELHPLDGYLLDGRPGKADAIAAALQERSADPRAQPFYRALETVGARAADEALLALRLVLGGKVAQDDTIVEARTARARAKAGEPGAREAYFRSVGTIGPAPPKRT
;
A
#
# COMPACT_ATOMS: atom_id res chain seq x y z
N MET A 1 -3.05 12.94 8.98
CA MET A 1 -3.19 11.85 7.98
C MET A 1 -3.00 10.56 8.75
N GLU A 2 -4.03 9.74 8.84
CA GLU A 2 -3.89 8.43 9.49
C GLU A 2 -3.07 7.53 8.56
N LEU A 3 -1.99 6.95 9.07
CA LEU A 3 -1.14 6.06 8.29
C LEU A 3 -1.83 4.71 8.19
N HIS A 4 -2.16 4.30 6.97
CA HIS A 4 -2.68 2.96 6.74
C HIS A 4 -1.61 1.93 7.14
N PRO A 5 -1.98 0.76 7.70
CA PRO A 5 -1.00 -0.25 8.15
C PRO A 5 0.02 -0.68 7.07
N LEU A 6 -0.39 -0.64 5.80
CA LEU A 6 0.53 -0.83 4.67
C LEU A 6 1.63 0.23 4.60
N ASP A 7 1.33 1.50 4.87
CA ASP A 7 2.33 2.57 4.87
C ASP A 7 3.34 2.37 5.99
N GLY A 8 2.87 1.99 7.20
CA GLY A 8 3.76 1.65 8.31
C GLY A 8 4.68 0.46 7.98
N TYR A 9 4.13 -0.61 7.39
CA TYR A 9 4.95 -1.74 6.95
C TYR A 9 5.94 -1.36 5.84
N LEU A 10 5.48 -0.65 4.81
CA LEU A 10 6.30 -0.31 3.65
C LEU A 10 7.43 0.66 4.00
N LEU A 11 7.21 1.60 4.91
CA LEU A 11 8.18 2.62 5.29
C LEU A 11 9.02 2.20 6.50
N ASP A 12 8.38 1.68 7.54
CA ASP A 12 9.01 1.49 8.85
C ASP A 12 9.16 0.00 9.22
N GLY A 13 8.60 -0.91 8.41
CA GLY A 13 8.56 -2.34 8.71
C GLY A 13 7.66 -2.69 9.91
N ARG A 14 6.81 -1.75 10.34
CA ARG A 14 5.93 -1.90 11.51
C ARG A 14 4.50 -1.40 11.19
N PRO A 15 3.44 -2.18 11.44
CA PRO A 15 3.46 -3.53 12.00
C PRO A 15 4.12 -4.53 11.03
N GLY A 16 4.28 -5.78 11.47
CA GLY A 16 4.87 -6.82 10.61
C GLY A 16 4.04 -7.03 9.34
N LYS A 17 4.66 -7.62 8.31
CA LYS A 17 4.00 -7.85 7.01
C LYS A 17 2.67 -8.58 7.13
N ALA A 18 2.64 -9.64 7.94
CA ALA A 18 1.44 -10.43 8.17
C ALA A 18 0.30 -9.59 8.76
N ASP A 19 0.61 -8.75 9.75
CA ASP A 19 -0.37 -7.88 10.42
C ASP A 19 -0.85 -6.76 9.49
N ALA A 20 0.05 -6.16 8.70
CA ALA A 20 -0.32 -5.16 7.72
C ALA A 20 -1.23 -5.75 6.62
N ILE A 21 -0.98 -6.99 6.19
CA ILE A 21 -1.85 -7.72 5.26
C ILE A 21 -3.19 -8.02 5.92
N ALA A 22 -3.20 -8.51 7.16
CA ALA A 22 -4.43 -8.84 7.89
C ALA A 22 -5.32 -7.59 8.03
N ALA A 23 -4.75 -6.44 8.41
CA ALA A 23 -5.47 -5.18 8.50
C ALA A 23 -6.01 -4.74 7.12
N ALA A 24 -5.19 -4.82 6.06
CA ALA A 24 -5.64 -4.49 4.70
C ALA A 24 -6.77 -5.41 4.20
N LEU A 25 -6.79 -6.68 4.63
CA LEU A 25 -7.85 -7.64 4.29
C LEU A 25 -9.11 -7.47 5.15
N GLN A 26 -9.00 -6.88 6.34
CA GLN A 26 -10.13 -6.54 7.21
C GLN A 26 -10.84 -5.26 6.73
N GLU A 27 -10.08 -4.30 6.21
CA GLU A 27 -10.57 -3.01 5.72
C GLU A 27 -10.46 -2.92 4.19
N ARG A 28 -11.03 -3.92 3.50
CA ARG A 28 -10.98 -3.93 2.03
C ARG A 28 -11.69 -2.72 1.43
N SER A 29 -11.00 -2.05 0.52
CA SER A 29 -11.63 -1.11 -0.40
C SER A 29 -12.63 -1.84 -1.31
N ALA A 30 -13.72 -1.16 -1.67
CA ALA A 30 -14.64 -1.63 -2.70
C ALA A 30 -14.16 -1.30 -4.13
N ASP A 31 -12.98 -0.67 -4.29
CA ASP A 31 -12.42 -0.42 -5.62
C ASP A 31 -12.23 -1.76 -6.34
N PRO A 32 -12.85 -1.98 -7.51
CA PRO A 32 -12.72 -3.22 -8.26
C PRO A 32 -11.27 -3.52 -8.66
N ARG A 33 -10.44 -2.48 -8.84
CA ARG A 33 -9.02 -2.61 -9.18
C ARG A 33 -8.20 -3.18 -8.02
N ALA A 34 -8.65 -3.05 -6.77
CA ALA A 34 -7.98 -3.58 -5.59
C ALA A 34 -8.29 -5.07 -5.35
N GLN A 35 -9.41 -5.58 -5.88
CA GLN A 35 -9.88 -6.94 -5.60
C GLN A 35 -8.90 -8.05 -6.01
N PRO A 36 -8.23 -7.99 -7.19
CA PRO A 36 -7.26 -9.01 -7.57
C PRO A 36 -6.10 -9.12 -6.56
N PHE A 37 -5.66 -7.98 -6.00
CA PHE A 37 -4.62 -7.95 -4.98
C PHE A 37 -5.10 -8.59 -3.68
N TYR A 38 -6.32 -8.28 -3.22
CA TYR A 38 -6.86 -8.92 -2.02
C TYR A 38 -6.98 -10.44 -2.18
N ARG A 39 -7.46 -10.94 -3.34
CA ARG A 39 -7.51 -12.38 -3.62
C ARG A 39 -6.12 -13.03 -3.59
N ALA A 40 -5.13 -12.37 -4.18
CA ALA A 40 -3.75 -12.85 -4.14
C ALA A 40 -3.20 -12.87 -2.69
N LEU A 41 -3.48 -11.83 -1.90
CA LEU A 41 -3.04 -11.75 -0.50
C LEU A 41 -3.75 -12.77 0.41
N GLU A 42 -5.03 -13.10 0.16
CA GLU A 42 -5.71 -14.22 0.84
C GLU A 42 -4.98 -15.55 0.61
N THR A 43 -4.43 -15.75 -0.58
CA THR A 43 -3.79 -17.01 -0.98
C THR A 43 -2.33 -17.09 -0.54
N VAL A 44 -1.58 -16.02 -0.77
CA VAL A 44 -0.12 -15.99 -0.61
C VAL A 44 0.27 -15.46 0.79
N GLY A 45 -0.54 -14.59 1.38
CA GLY A 45 -0.30 -14.00 2.69
C GLY A 45 1.06 -13.31 2.77
N ALA A 46 1.78 -13.52 3.88
CA ALA A 46 3.08 -12.91 4.14
C ALA A 46 4.18 -13.31 3.14
N ARG A 47 3.97 -14.32 2.29
CA ARG A 47 4.90 -14.68 1.22
C ARG A 47 4.79 -13.78 -0.02
N ALA A 48 3.77 -12.91 -0.07
CA ALA A 48 3.58 -12.00 -1.20
C ALA A 48 4.81 -11.09 -1.35
N ALA A 49 5.19 -10.72 -2.56
CA ALA A 49 6.26 -9.74 -2.76
C ALA A 49 5.87 -8.38 -2.18
N ASP A 50 6.85 -7.58 -1.74
CA ASP A 50 6.60 -6.20 -1.29
C ASP A 50 6.01 -5.36 -2.43
N GLU A 51 6.41 -5.64 -3.67
CA GLU A 51 5.88 -5.03 -4.88
C GLU A 51 4.37 -5.23 -5.02
N ALA A 52 3.83 -6.39 -4.60
CA ALA A 52 2.38 -6.62 -4.62
C ALA A 52 1.65 -5.72 -3.60
N LEU A 53 2.25 -5.47 -2.44
CA LEU A 53 1.72 -4.57 -1.42
C LEU A 53 1.83 -3.11 -1.86
N LEU A 54 2.93 -2.75 -2.53
CA LEU A 54 3.12 -1.42 -3.10
C LEU A 54 2.13 -1.15 -4.25
N ALA A 55 1.89 -2.13 -5.11
CA ALA A 55 0.89 -2.05 -6.18
C ALA A 55 -0.53 -1.91 -5.61
N LEU A 56 -0.90 -2.69 -4.58
CA LEU A 56 -2.15 -2.49 -3.87
C LEU A 56 -2.23 -1.05 -3.30
N ARG A 57 -1.16 -0.57 -2.66
CA ARG A 57 -1.12 0.78 -2.09
C ARG A 57 -1.30 1.89 -3.13
N LEU A 58 -0.74 1.72 -4.33
CA LEU A 58 -0.96 2.61 -5.48
C LEU A 58 -2.45 2.67 -5.85
N VAL A 59 -3.08 1.50 -6.00
CA VAL A 59 -4.51 1.41 -6.34
C VAL A 59 -5.37 2.07 -5.28
N LEU A 60 -5.10 1.80 -4.00
CA LEU A 60 -5.84 2.41 -2.88
C LEU A 60 -5.68 3.93 -2.85
N GLY A 61 -4.53 4.44 -3.29
CA GLY A 61 -4.29 5.88 -3.45
C GLY A 61 -4.81 6.50 -4.74
N GLY A 62 -5.64 5.76 -5.50
CA GLY A 62 -6.26 6.23 -6.74
C GLY A 62 -5.35 6.18 -7.97
N LYS A 63 -4.13 5.62 -7.85
CA LYS A 63 -3.19 5.47 -8.97
C LYS A 63 -3.45 4.18 -9.75
N VAL A 64 -2.95 4.13 -10.98
CA VAL A 64 -2.87 2.88 -11.75
C VAL A 64 -1.55 2.20 -11.39
N ALA A 65 -1.57 0.91 -11.05
CA ALA A 65 -0.37 0.15 -10.75
C ALA A 65 0.27 -0.39 -12.04
N GLN A 66 0.99 0.48 -12.75
CA GLN A 66 1.77 0.17 -13.96
C GLN A 66 3.27 0.37 -13.72
N ASP A 67 4.13 -0.18 -14.59
CA ASP A 67 5.58 -0.20 -14.41
C ASP A 67 6.18 1.13 -13.96
N ASP A 68 5.89 2.23 -14.66
CA ASP A 68 6.42 3.55 -14.31
C ASP A 68 6.03 4.00 -12.89
N THR A 69 4.76 3.84 -12.52
CA THR A 69 4.26 4.23 -11.19
C THR A 69 4.82 3.34 -10.09
N ILE A 70 5.06 2.06 -10.39
CA ILE A 70 5.68 1.11 -9.46
C ILE A 70 7.15 1.49 -9.26
N VAL A 71 7.87 1.81 -10.34
CA VAL A 71 9.27 2.26 -10.27
C VAL A 71 9.40 3.56 -9.48
N GLU A 72 8.53 4.53 -9.73
CA GLU A 72 8.49 5.80 -8.99
C GLU A 72 8.25 5.55 -7.49
N ALA A 73 7.20 4.81 -7.15
CA ALA A 73 6.86 4.53 -5.76
C ALA A 73 7.92 3.69 -5.04
N ARG A 74 8.54 2.73 -5.73
CA ARG A 74 9.63 1.91 -5.19
C ARG A 74 10.87 2.76 -4.90
N THR A 75 11.19 3.67 -5.82
CA THR A 75 12.31 4.60 -5.67
C THR A 75 12.07 5.53 -4.48
N ALA A 76 10.89 6.14 -4.40
CA ALA A 76 10.52 7.00 -3.28
C ALA A 76 10.52 6.25 -1.94
N ARG A 77 9.98 5.02 -1.90
CA ARG A 77 10.03 4.13 -0.72
C ARG A 77 11.46 3.86 -0.29
N ALA A 78 12.36 3.51 -1.21
CA ALA A 78 13.75 3.21 -0.89
C ALA A 78 14.46 4.41 -0.24
N ARG A 79 14.26 5.61 -0.80
CA ARG A 79 14.80 6.87 -0.26
C ARG A 79 14.20 7.20 1.12
N ALA A 80 12.90 6.98 1.30
CA ALA A 80 12.23 7.17 2.59
C ALA A 80 12.80 6.23 3.66
N LYS A 81 13.05 4.96 3.31
CA LYS A 81 13.69 3.98 4.20
C LYS A 81 15.14 4.34 4.53
N ALA A 82 15.84 5.02 3.63
CA ALA A 82 17.19 5.54 3.86
C ALA A 82 17.22 6.79 4.75
N GLY A 83 16.06 7.35 5.13
CA GLY A 83 15.97 8.55 5.96
C GLY A 83 16.32 9.84 5.21
N GLU A 84 16.26 9.84 3.87
CA GLU A 84 16.53 11.04 3.08
C GLU A 84 15.51 12.15 3.39
N PRO A 85 15.95 13.41 3.59
CA PRO A 85 15.04 14.53 3.82
C PRO A 85 14.00 14.68 2.70
N GLY A 86 12.72 14.79 3.07
CA GLY A 86 11.61 14.97 2.12
C GLY A 86 11.18 13.70 1.36
N ALA A 87 11.84 12.56 1.55
CA ALA A 87 11.55 11.35 0.78
C ALA A 87 10.24 10.69 1.21
N ARG A 88 9.81 10.87 2.46
CA ARG A 88 8.53 10.34 2.95
C ARG A 88 7.35 11.05 2.28
N GLU A 89 7.43 12.35 2.12
CA GLU A 89 6.48 13.18 1.38
C GLU A 89 6.47 12.81 -0.10
N ALA A 90 7.65 12.58 -0.69
CA ALA A 90 7.76 12.09 -2.07
C ALA A 90 7.08 10.72 -2.24
N TYR A 91 7.24 9.81 -1.28
CA TYR A 91 6.54 8.53 -1.27
C TYR A 91 5.03 8.75 -1.27
N PHE A 92 4.47 9.52 -0.33
CA PHE A 92 3.02 9.76 -0.28
C PHE A 92 2.49 10.42 -1.55
N ARG A 93 3.27 11.30 -2.20
CA ARG A 93 2.91 11.87 -3.51
C ARG A 93 2.85 10.82 -4.61
N SER A 94 3.83 9.91 -4.65
CA SER A 94 3.88 8.84 -5.65
C SER A 94 2.73 7.84 -5.48
N VAL A 95 2.38 7.49 -4.24
CA VAL A 95 1.33 6.50 -3.96
C VAL A 95 -0.06 7.10 -3.82
N GLY A 96 -0.20 8.42 -3.73
CA GLY A 96 -1.48 9.11 -3.53
C GLY A 96 -2.08 8.91 -2.12
N THR A 97 -3.27 9.46 -1.93
CA THR A 97 -4.01 9.39 -0.66
C THR A 97 -5.03 8.27 -0.71
N ILE A 98 -5.03 7.39 0.29
CA ILE A 98 -6.04 6.34 0.39
C ILE A 98 -7.41 7.01 0.58
N GLY A 99 -8.32 6.76 -0.37
CA GLY A 99 -9.68 7.29 -0.29
C GLY A 99 -10.43 6.74 0.93
N PRO A 100 -11.45 7.44 1.44
CA PRO A 100 -12.26 6.93 2.54
C PRO A 100 -12.87 5.58 2.17
N ALA A 101 -12.81 4.62 3.09
CA ALA A 101 -13.53 3.36 2.92
C ALA A 101 -15.01 3.66 2.66
N PRO A 102 -15.67 2.97 1.72
CA PRO A 102 -17.10 3.14 1.52
C PRO A 102 -17.84 2.77 2.83
N PRO A 103 -18.97 3.45 3.13
CA PRO A 103 -19.70 3.18 4.36
C PRO A 103 -20.07 1.69 4.45
N LYS A 104 -19.78 1.08 5.60
CA LYS A 104 -20.23 -0.29 5.90
C LYS A 104 -21.74 -0.31 5.77
N ARG A 105 -22.28 -1.08 4.83
CA ARG A 105 -23.72 -1.35 4.75
C ARG A 105 -24.08 -2.21 5.98
N THR A 106 -24.70 -1.58 6.97
CA THR A 106 -25.38 -2.24 8.10
C THR A 106 -26.58 -3.02 7.64
#